data_AF-Q4TG77-F1
#
_entry.id   AF-Q4TG77-F1
#
_cell.length_a   1.000
_cell.length_b   1.000
_cell.length_c   1.000
_cell.angle_alpha   90.00
_cell.angle_beta   90.00
_cell.angle_gamma   90.00
#
_symmetry.space_group_name_H-M   'P 1'
#
loop_
_entity.id
_entity.type
_entity.pdbx_description
1 polymer ?
#
loop_
_entity_poly.entity_id
_entity_poly.type
_entity_poly.pdbx_seq_one_letter_code
_entity_poly.pdbx_strand_id
1 'polypeptide(L)'
;GCLLFVAVPILVFQEVEKWTLLESAYFVVITLTTVGFGDYVEDGNDHWYKPLVWFWILLGLAYFASILTMIGNWLRVLSQKTRAEV
;
A
#
# COMPACT_ATOMS: atom_id res chain seq x y z
N GLY A 1 11.19 -1.54 3.94
CA GLY A 1 9.73 -1.71 3.89
C GLY A 1 9.14 -0.92 2.74
N CYS A 2 9.02 0.40 2.87
CA CYS A 2 8.38 1.27 1.86
C CYS A 2 8.94 1.08 0.45
N LEU A 3 10.27 1.02 0.26
CA LEU A 3 10.83 0.79 -1.07
C LEU A 3 10.38 -0.54 -1.69
N LEU A 4 10.28 -1.60 -0.89
CA LEU A 4 9.94 -2.94 -1.36
C LEU A 4 8.43 -3.13 -1.58
N PHE A 5 7.59 -2.59 -0.69
CA PHE A 5 6.13 -2.78 -0.75
C PHE A 5 5.37 -1.62 -1.42
N VAL A 6 6.04 -0.50 -1.70
CA VAL A 6 5.44 0.67 -2.34
C VAL A 6 6.20 1.05 -3.60
N ALA A 7 7.50 1.38 -3.54
CA ALA A 7 8.20 1.89 -4.72
C ALA A 7 8.37 0.84 -5.83
N VAL A 8 8.76 -0.39 -5.50
CA VAL A 8 8.88 -1.50 -6.46
C VAL A 8 7.55 -1.81 -7.16
N PRO A 9 6.43 -2.08 -6.45
CA PRO A 9 5.16 -2.35 -7.11
C PRO A 9 4.64 -1.17 -7.95
N ILE A 10 4.87 0.08 -7.54
CA ILE A 10 4.52 1.25 -8.38
C ILE A 10 5.21 1.16 -9.74
N LEU A 11 6.51 0.89 -9.77
CA LEU A 11 7.25 0.76 -11.03
C LEU A 11 6.80 -0.46 -11.84
N VAL A 12 6.50 -1.58 -11.17
CA VAL A 12 5.99 -2.79 -11.84
C VAL A 12 4.64 -2.51 -12.50
N PHE A 13 3.68 -1.91 -11.78
CA PHE A 13 2.37 -1.58 -12.34
C PHE A 13 2.46 -0.52 -13.43
N GLN A 14 3.39 0.44 -13.32
CA GLN A 14 3.63 1.43 -14.36
C GLN A 14 4.09 0.77 -15.67
N GLU A 15 4.99 -0.20 -15.61
CA GLU A 15 5.52 -0.88 -16.81
C GLU A 15 4.55 -1.93 -17.38
N VAL A 16 3.91 -2.72 -16.51
CA VAL A 16 3.03 -3.83 -16.93
C VAL A 16 1.67 -3.33 -17.41
N GLU A 17 1.02 -2.47 -16.63
CA GLU A 17 -0.32 -1.95 -16.94
C GLU A 17 -0.27 -0.67 -17.77
N LYS A 18 0.94 -0.13 -18.02
CA LYS A 18 1.17 1.15 -18.73
C LYS A 18 0.44 2.34 -18.10
N TRP A 19 0.15 2.25 -16.81
CA TRP A 19 -0.39 3.35 -16.03
C TRP A 19 0.66 4.45 -15.84
N THR A 20 0.22 5.67 -15.59
CA THR A 20 1.10 6.74 -15.15
C THR A 20 1.60 6.45 -13.73
N LEU A 21 2.74 7.05 -13.35
CA LEU A 21 3.30 6.90 -12.01
C LEU A 21 2.29 7.26 -10.90
N LEU A 22 1.41 8.24 -11.16
CA LEU A 22 0.38 8.66 -10.20
C LEU A 22 -0.76 7.62 -10.08
N GLU A 23 -1.20 7.03 -11.19
CA GLU A 23 -2.21 5.97 -11.19
C GLU A 23 -1.68 4.70 -10.52
N SER A 24 -0.43 4.30 -10.80
CA SER A 24 0.23 3.18 -10.11
C SER A 24 0.41 3.43 -8.62
N ALA A 25 0.81 4.64 -8.23
CA ALA A 25 0.90 5.03 -6.81
C ALA A 25 -0.46 5.01 -6.13
N TYR A 26 -1.50 5.52 -6.80
CA TYR A 26 -2.87 5.49 -6.32
C TYR A 26 -3.35 4.05 -6.09
N PHE A 27 -3.18 3.17 -7.07
CA PHE A 27 -3.56 1.76 -6.96
C PHE A 27 -2.87 1.08 -5.77
N VAL A 28 -1.55 1.25 -5.64
CA VAL A 28 -0.77 0.66 -4.53
C VAL A 28 -1.27 1.15 -3.17
N VAL A 29 -1.54 2.45 -3.00
CA VAL A 29 -2.02 2.99 -1.73
C VAL A 29 -3.44 2.51 -1.42
N ILE A 30 -4.37 2.58 -2.37
CA ILE A 30 -5.78 2.19 -2.19
C ILE A 30 -5.92 0.69 -1.90
N THR A 31 -5.10 -0.15 -2.54
CA THR A 31 -5.06 -1.60 -2.31
C THR A 31 -4.49 -1.92 -0.92
N LEU A 32 -3.34 -1.35 -0.54
CA LEU A 32 -2.72 -1.62 0.76
C LEU A 32 -3.49 -1.02 1.96
N THR A 33 -4.20 0.09 1.74
CA THR A 33 -5.12 0.67 2.72
C THR A 33 -6.44 -0.08 2.82
N THR A 34 -6.66 -1.11 1.98
CA THR A 34 -7.91 -1.89 1.90
C THR A 34 -9.15 -1.06 1.53
N VAL A 35 -8.95 0.15 0.97
CA VAL A 35 -10.07 0.97 0.46
C VAL A 35 -10.68 0.31 -0.78
N GLY A 36 -9.83 -0.14 -1.71
CA GLY A 36 -10.20 -1.04 -2.80
C GLY A 36 -11.35 -0.55 -3.70
N PHE A 37 -11.26 0.67 -4.25
CA PHE A 37 -12.30 1.20 -5.15
C PHE A 37 -12.54 0.34 -6.40
N GLY A 38 -11.51 -0.35 -6.90
CA GLY A 38 -11.62 -1.25 -8.05
C GLY A 38 -11.75 -0.54 -9.40
N ASP A 39 -11.43 0.75 -9.45
CA ASP A 39 -11.35 1.58 -10.67
C ASP A 39 -10.08 1.30 -11.49
N TYR A 40 -9.00 0.92 -10.82
CA TYR A 40 -7.80 0.34 -11.40
C TYR A 40 -7.66 -1.11 -10.91
N VAL A 41 -7.60 -2.05 -11.83
CA VAL A 41 -7.45 -3.49 -11.56
C VAL A 41 -6.44 -4.05 -12.55
N GLU A 42 -5.62 -4.98 -12.09
CA GLU A 42 -4.65 -5.66 -12.93
C GLU A 42 -5.35 -6.49 -14.03
N ASP A 43 -5.17 -6.11 -15.30
CA ASP A 43 -5.75 -6.81 -16.46
C ASP A 43 -4.69 -7.59 -17.26
N GLY A 44 -3.48 -7.72 -16.70
CA GLY A 44 -2.42 -8.53 -17.30
C GLY A 44 -2.89 -9.96 -17.61
N ASN A 45 -2.92 -10.31 -18.90
CA ASN A 45 -3.22 -11.66 -19.41
C ASN A 45 -2.11 -12.69 -19.11
N ASP A 46 -1.05 -12.27 -18.42
CA ASP A 46 0.09 -13.11 -18.08
C ASP A 46 -0.20 -14.02 -16.89
N HIS A 47 -0.11 -15.33 -17.12
CA HIS A 47 -0.38 -16.37 -16.12
C HIS A 47 0.48 -16.28 -14.85
N TRP A 48 1.67 -15.67 -14.93
CA TRP A 48 2.62 -15.56 -13.83
C TRP A 48 2.47 -14.26 -13.01
N TYR A 49 1.86 -13.24 -13.60
CA TYR A 49 1.74 -11.92 -13.00
C TYR A 49 0.65 -11.88 -11.92
N LYS A 50 -0.53 -12.47 -12.19
CA LYS A 50 -1.62 -12.51 -11.20
C LYS A 50 -1.20 -13.14 -9.87
N PRO A 51 -0.60 -14.36 -9.83
CA PRO A 51 -0.15 -14.95 -8.57
C PRO A 51 0.87 -14.09 -7.80
N LEU A 52 1.76 -13.37 -8.50
CA LEU A 52 2.71 -12.46 -7.87
C LEU A 52 2.04 -11.25 -7.24
N VAL A 53 1.03 -10.66 -7.91
CA VAL A 53 0.24 -9.55 -7.36
C VAL A 53 -0.47 -10.00 -6.08
N TRP A 54 -1.12 -11.18 -6.09
CA TRP A 54 -1.74 -11.76 -4.90
C TRP A 54 -0.74 -11.95 -3.75
N PHE A 55 0.46 -12.48 -4.05
CA PHE A 55 1.51 -12.65 -3.06
C PHE A 55 2.01 -11.31 -2.49
N TRP A 56 2.17 -10.30 -3.35
CA TRP A 56 2.51 -8.95 -2.92
C TRP A 56 1.43 -8.34 -2.02
N ILE A 57 0.14 -8.50 -2.35
CA ILE A 57 -0.97 -8.01 -1.51
C ILE A 57 -0.89 -8.64 -0.11
N LEU A 58 -0.69 -9.95 -0.01
CA LEU A 58 -0.59 -10.65 1.28
C LEU A 58 0.53 -10.09 2.17
N LEU A 59 1.74 -9.92 1.62
CA LEU A 59 2.87 -9.39 2.37
C LEU A 59 2.74 -7.88 2.62
N GLY A 60 2.22 -7.14 1.64
CA GLY A 60 2.01 -5.71 1.68
C GLY A 60 1.00 -5.31 2.74
N LEU A 61 -0.09 -6.06 2.92
CA LEU A 61 -1.08 -5.80 3.96
C LEU A 61 -0.46 -5.92 5.36
N ALA A 62 0.33 -6.95 5.61
CA ALA A 62 1.00 -7.14 6.89
C ALA A 62 1.96 -5.98 7.20
N TYR A 63 2.70 -5.53 6.18
CA TYR A 63 3.56 -4.37 6.29
C TYR A 63 2.75 -3.08 6.55
N PHE A 64 1.66 -2.86 5.81
CA PHE A 64 0.83 -1.66 5.96
C PHE A 64 0.14 -1.59 7.33
N ALA A 65 -0.35 -2.73 7.85
CA ALA A 65 -0.89 -2.84 9.20
C ALA A 65 0.14 -2.45 10.28
N SER A 66 1.42 -2.80 10.08
CA SER A 66 2.50 -2.39 10.99
C SER A 66 2.73 -0.87 10.98
N ILE A 67 2.61 -0.23 9.81
CA ILE A 67 2.69 1.23 9.67
C ILE A 67 1.52 1.90 10.41
N LEU A 68 0.29 1.43 10.19
CA LEU A 68 -0.89 1.97 10.90
C LEU A 68 -0.75 1.83 12.42
N THR A 69 -0.24 0.69 12.89
CA THR A 69 0.04 0.46 14.31
C THR A 69 1.07 1.46 14.85
N MET A 70 2.14 1.71 14.09
CA MET A 70 3.17 2.69 14.46
C MET A 70 2.59 4.11 14.54
N ILE A 71 1.80 4.52 13.54
CA ILE A 71 1.12 5.83 13.55
C ILE A 71 0.16 5.94 14.74
N GLY A 72 -0.64 4.91 15.01
CA GLY A 72 -1.54 4.85 16.16
C GLY A 72 -0.81 5.00 17.50
N ASN A 73 0.35 4.37 17.65
CA ASN A 73 1.19 4.51 18.84
C ASN A 73 1.74 5.94 19.00
N TRP A 74 2.19 6.56 17.90
CA TRP A 74 2.63 7.97 17.92
C TRP A 74 1.49 8.92 18.31
N LEU A 75 0.30 8.75 17.72
CA LEU A 75 -0.88 9.54 18.06
C LEU A 75 -1.27 9.37 19.54
N ARG A 76 -1.17 8.15 20.08
CA ARG A 76 -1.41 7.88 21.49
C ARG A 76 -0.44 8.61 22.40
N VAL A 77 0.86 8.62 22.05
CA VAL A 77 1.89 9.35 22.81
C VAL A 77 1.61 10.87 22.78
N LEU A 78 1.27 11.43 21.62
CA LEU A 78 0.91 12.84 21.50
C LEU A 78 -0.34 13.17 22.32
N SER A 79 -1.38 12.34 22.26
CA SER A 79 -2.60 12.51 23.06
C SER A 79 -2.32 12.50 24.56
N GLN A 80 -1.42 11.63 25.02
CA GLN A 80 -1.01 11.60 26.44
C GLN A 80 -0.24 12.85 26.85
N LYS A 81 0.63 13.39 25.99
CA LYS A 81 1.34 14.64 26.27
C LYS A 81 0.38 15.82 26.39
N THR A 82 -0.53 15.97 25.44
CA THR A 82 -1.55 17.03 25.48
C THR A 82 -2.42 16.94 26.73
N ARG A 83 -2.78 15.73 27.19
CA ARG A 83 -3.57 15.54 28.41
C ARG A 83 -2.78 15.81 29.70
N ALA A 84 -1.45 15.72 29.68
CA ALA A 84 -0.61 16.02 30.84
C ALA A 84 -0.29 17.52 30.99
N GLU A 85 -0.45 18.29 29.91
CA GLU A 85 -0.23 19.74 29.88
C GLU A 85 -1.50 20.56 30.20
N VAL A 86 -2.68 19.91 30.23
CA VAL A 86 -4.00 20.49 30.59
C VAL A 86 -4.38 20.09 32.00
#